data_AF-A0A1E7FGZ7-F1
#
_entry.id   AF-A0A1E7FGZ7-F1
#
_cell.length_a   1.000
_cell.length_b   1.000
_cell.length_c   1.000
_cell.angle_alpha   90.00
_cell.angle_beta   90.00
_cell.angle_gamma   90.00
#
_symmetry.space_group_name_H-M   'P 1'
#
loop_
_entity.id
_entity.type
_entity.pdbx_description
1 polymer ?
#
loop_
_entity_poly.entity_id
_entity_poly.type
_entity_poly.pdbx_seq_one_letter_code
_entity_poly.pdbx_strand_id
1 'polypeptide(L)'
;MASFDSSNSLVQPEQTTSQRMSSRRSSLAIMIEDCIICLDEMQGSDYVHLLQCERHCGFNMCKNCIESLLSSSKDGFQEASDGNMHVKVYLHCPNCRSDLSHSIRDTLLLRKVNELRNTEIPETEWTNSQIRLKKALHTNEVQQAIKYARKMEAEYFGNEDDFDDDDDAADDDFSGGSDDEDYIVEQWGVEADISIGVHTSFCSPRPPDPVIREEAIRVDPTLFAGLDYFLTEDERREVTELMTRGDPSLLAEAAEILYTVAQNISSNPTKPASLAANNRPTTAITEKPANIRRKASLCRRSSVYQLIADAEVAHGKEEKKVSEQTRALQQNNANPRSRVGQHRLMERELRIQADFQKRFPIPVRMPKAVQLDLSLPFDLEFVDYTWSGTVMDAYSKISVGFGNRVSQRRPNNVHVGNILGTEQPNFVNAASMGCAIGLCMSSNDEKNSDVNDVYVAIPGQSRVLISHTGRIGKQGAVRGDVLSHIDGNAIAGRNVSEVLNLLHTKHSQAGGCIMLTLNAELSIAEALKRRAMAIAEIM
;
A
#
# COMPACT_ATOMS: atom_id res chain seq x y z
N MET A 1 -62.64 56.79 41.65
CA MET A 1 -62.43 57.26 40.27
C MET A 1 -61.03 57.83 40.23
N ALA A 2 -60.05 57.01 39.87
CA ALA A 2 -59.45 56.86 38.52
C ALA A 2 -58.08 57.56 38.55
N SER A 3 -57.01 56.86 38.94
CA SER A 3 -56.16 55.91 38.17
C SER A 3 -55.02 56.65 37.47
N PHE A 4 -53.84 56.59 38.09
CA PHE A 4 -52.54 57.00 37.55
C PHE A 4 -51.92 55.82 36.80
N ASP A 5 -51.69 55.99 35.50
CA ASP A 5 -50.88 55.09 34.69
C ASP A 5 -49.41 55.54 34.71
N SER A 6 -48.55 54.72 35.28
CA SER A 6 -47.09 54.79 35.13
C SER A 6 -46.66 53.72 34.13
N SER A 7 -46.37 54.15 32.92
CA SER A 7 -45.83 53.34 31.84
C SER A 7 -44.42 52.85 32.18
N ASN A 8 -44.31 51.55 32.46
CA ASN A 8 -43.08 50.81 32.69
C ASN A 8 -42.63 50.20 31.35
N SER A 9 -41.55 50.73 30.76
CA SER A 9 -40.97 50.22 29.51
C SER A 9 -40.17 48.95 29.79
N LEU A 10 -40.78 47.80 29.48
CA LEU A 10 -40.16 46.48 29.55
C LEU A 10 -39.15 46.33 28.39
N VAL A 11 -37.86 46.42 28.70
CA VAL A 11 -36.77 46.02 27.80
C VAL A 11 -36.82 44.48 27.72
N GLN A 12 -37.15 43.95 26.53
CA GLN A 12 -37.04 42.53 26.27
C GLN A 12 -35.56 42.16 26.09
N PRO A 13 -35.07 41.05 26.69
CA PRO A 13 -33.72 40.60 26.44
C PRO A 13 -33.62 40.09 24.99
N GLU A 14 -32.60 40.58 24.29
CA GLU A 14 -32.20 40.11 22.97
C GLU A 14 -32.03 38.59 23.00
N GLN A 15 -32.89 37.89 22.28
CA GLN A 15 -32.71 36.47 21.98
C GLN A 15 -31.55 36.35 21.00
N THR A 16 -30.40 35.94 21.54
CA THR A 16 -29.15 35.75 20.84
C THR A 16 -29.29 34.69 19.74
N THR A 17 -28.55 34.92 18.66
CA THR A 17 -28.49 34.22 17.38
C THR A 17 -28.11 32.72 17.44
N SER A 18 -28.00 32.14 18.65
CA SER A 18 -27.57 30.76 18.91
C SER A 18 -28.66 29.70 18.65
N GLN A 19 -29.94 30.08 18.53
CA GLN A 19 -31.03 29.10 18.31
C GLN A 19 -31.18 28.58 16.87
N ARG A 20 -30.59 29.23 15.85
CA ARG A 20 -30.76 28.80 14.45
C ARG A 20 -29.76 27.73 13.97
N MET A 21 -28.61 27.60 14.62
CA MET A 21 -27.58 26.58 14.28
C MET A 21 -27.88 25.18 14.86
N SER A 22 -28.84 25.05 15.79
CA SER A 22 -29.20 23.78 16.43
C SER A 22 -30.14 22.88 15.59
N SER A 23 -30.70 23.40 14.49
CA SER A 23 -31.80 22.73 13.76
C SER A 23 -31.37 21.56 12.86
N ARG A 24 -30.08 21.38 12.58
CA ARG A 24 -29.58 20.20 11.82
C ARG A 24 -28.90 19.14 12.69
N ARG A 25 -28.48 19.48 13.91
CA ARG A 25 -27.78 18.57 14.84
C ARG A 25 -28.68 17.48 15.44
N SER A 26 -29.99 17.56 15.27
CA SER A 26 -30.90 17.04 16.29
C SER A 26 -31.89 15.96 15.81
N SER A 27 -32.26 15.82 14.53
CA SER A 27 -33.45 14.98 14.22
C SER A 27 -33.35 13.47 14.52
N LEU A 28 -32.16 12.90 14.76
CA LEU A 28 -31.98 11.47 15.10
C LEU A 28 -31.31 11.19 16.45
N ALA A 29 -30.62 12.18 17.06
CA ALA A 29 -30.02 12.02 18.39
C ALA A 29 -30.97 12.44 19.54
N ILE A 30 -32.17 12.93 19.21
CA ILE A 30 -33.18 13.38 20.16
C ILE A 30 -33.81 12.17 20.89
N MET A 31 -33.67 12.16 22.23
CA MET A 31 -34.41 11.40 23.27
C MET A 31 -33.73 10.22 23.97
N ILE A 32 -32.44 9.96 23.78
CA ILE A 32 -31.75 8.99 24.64
C ILE A 32 -31.05 9.78 25.75
N GLU A 33 -31.72 9.91 26.90
CA GLU A 33 -31.17 10.56 28.10
C GLU A 33 -30.11 9.67 28.77
N ASP A 34 -30.28 8.35 28.70
CA ASP A 34 -29.40 7.39 29.36
C ASP A 34 -28.38 6.76 28.39
N CYS A 35 -27.17 6.50 28.88
CA CYS A 35 -26.15 5.79 28.12
C CYS A 35 -26.63 4.38 27.76
N ILE A 36 -26.65 4.02 26.48
CA ILE A 36 -27.14 2.70 26.02
C ILE A 36 -26.29 1.52 26.55
N ILE A 37 -25.05 1.80 26.97
CA ILE A 37 -24.11 0.78 27.46
C ILE A 37 -24.29 0.51 28.95
N CYS A 38 -24.28 1.55 29.81
CA CYS A 38 -24.38 1.38 31.27
C CYS A 38 -25.77 1.71 31.84
N LEU A 39 -26.65 2.30 31.05
CA LEU A 39 -27.99 2.79 31.42
C LEU A 39 -27.98 3.92 32.46
N ASP A 40 -26.82 4.56 32.69
CA ASP A 40 -26.72 5.75 33.54
C ASP A 40 -27.04 7.03 32.75
N GLU A 41 -27.54 8.04 33.44
CA GLU A 41 -27.80 9.38 32.90
C GLU A 41 -26.52 9.97 32.28
N MET A 42 -26.62 10.45 31.04
CA MET A 42 -25.49 11.11 30.38
C MET A 42 -25.32 12.56 30.89
N GLN A 43 -24.08 13.01 31.01
CA GLN A 43 -23.81 14.37 31.46
C GLN A 43 -24.02 15.39 30.33
N GLY A 44 -24.21 16.67 30.67
CA GLY A 44 -24.33 17.76 29.68
C GLY A 44 -23.21 17.76 28.64
N SER A 45 -21.97 17.45 29.05
CA SER A 45 -20.82 17.35 28.15
C SER A 45 -20.93 16.20 27.13
N ASP A 46 -21.61 15.10 27.46
CA ASP A 46 -21.81 13.96 26.58
C ASP A 46 -22.74 14.31 25.39
N TYR A 47 -23.69 15.23 25.59
CA TYR A 47 -24.58 15.71 24.53
C TYR A 47 -23.97 16.83 23.69
N VAL A 48 -23.10 17.65 24.29
CA VAL A 48 -22.40 18.73 23.58
C VAL A 48 -21.36 18.15 22.62
N HIS A 49 -20.59 17.15 23.07
CA HIS A 49 -19.53 16.51 22.30
C HIS A 49 -19.91 15.08 21.94
N LEU A 50 -20.70 14.95 20.88
CA LEU A 50 -21.18 13.65 20.38
C LEU A 50 -20.04 12.81 19.79
N LEU A 51 -20.13 11.50 19.96
CA LEU A 51 -19.16 10.57 19.38
C LEU A 51 -19.23 10.56 17.85
N GLN A 52 -18.07 10.67 17.20
CA GLN A 52 -17.96 10.77 15.74
C GLN A 52 -17.73 9.37 15.12
N CYS A 53 -18.79 8.61 14.80
CA CYS A 53 -18.71 7.35 14.01
C CYS A 53 -18.57 7.70 12.52
N GLU A 54 -17.63 7.08 11.79
CA GLU A 54 -17.42 7.29 10.33
C GLU A 54 -18.69 7.07 9.50
N ARG A 55 -19.58 6.18 9.95
CA ARG A 55 -20.86 5.91 9.30
C ARG A 55 -21.97 6.89 9.70
N HIS A 56 -21.64 7.93 10.46
CA HIS A 56 -22.57 8.93 10.99
C HIS A 56 -23.83 8.32 11.63
N CYS A 57 -23.68 7.20 12.34
CA CYS A 57 -24.83 6.43 12.84
C CYS A 57 -25.54 7.07 14.04
N GLY A 58 -25.04 8.20 14.55
CA GLY A 58 -25.60 8.91 15.70
C GLY A 58 -25.45 8.20 17.05
N PHE A 59 -24.73 7.07 17.11
CA PHE A 59 -24.53 6.36 18.36
C PHE A 59 -23.66 7.19 19.33
N ASN A 60 -24.15 7.33 20.56
CA ASN A 60 -23.44 8.00 21.63
C ASN A 60 -23.41 7.12 22.89
N MET A 61 -22.42 7.32 23.74
CA MET A 61 -22.29 6.66 25.05
C MET A 61 -21.69 7.65 26.04
N CYS A 62 -21.88 7.47 27.35
CA CYS A 62 -21.33 8.39 28.36
C CYS A 62 -19.79 8.34 28.41
N LYS A 63 -19.20 9.40 28.97
CA LYS A 63 -17.76 9.54 29.21
C LYS A 63 -17.15 8.30 29.88
N ASN A 64 -17.79 7.75 30.91
CA ASN A 64 -17.27 6.62 31.67
C ASN A 64 -17.21 5.33 30.82
N CYS A 65 -18.17 5.13 29.91
CA CYS A 65 -18.13 4.01 28.97
C CYS A 65 -17.03 4.19 27.91
N ILE A 66 -16.75 5.42 27.48
CA ILE A 66 -15.60 5.69 26.59
C ILE A 66 -14.28 5.37 27.30
N GLU A 67 -14.11 5.81 28.54
CA GLU A 67 -12.92 5.49 29.34
C GLU A 67 -12.76 3.99 29.52
N SER A 68 -13.86 3.30 29.85
CA SER A 68 -13.87 1.84 30.03
C SER A 68 -13.51 1.10 28.74
N LEU A 69 -14.06 1.54 27.60
CA LEU A 69 -13.75 0.97 26.29
C LEU A 69 -12.27 1.18 25.92
N LEU A 70 -11.74 2.38 26.18
CA LEU A 70 -10.34 2.69 25.96
C LEU A 70 -9.42 1.87 26.86
N SER A 71 -9.74 1.71 28.15
CA SER A 71 -8.94 0.86 29.05
C SER A 71 -8.97 -0.59 28.61
N SER A 72 -10.15 -1.14 28.27
CA SER A 72 -10.25 -2.54 27.82
C SER A 72 -9.57 -2.79 26.48
N SER A 73 -9.48 -1.78 25.60
CA SER A 73 -8.73 -1.90 24.34
C SER A 73 -7.21 -1.95 24.52
N LYS A 74 -6.70 -1.47 25.67
CA LYS A 74 -5.28 -1.56 26.03
C LYS A 74 -4.93 -2.91 26.65
N ASP A 75 -5.91 -3.59 27.24
CA ASP A 75 -5.69 -4.90 27.82
C ASP A 75 -5.22 -5.88 26.74
N GLY A 76 -4.27 -6.76 27.11
CA GLY A 76 -3.83 -7.84 26.24
C GLY A 76 -4.96 -8.84 25.97
N PHE A 77 -4.65 -9.89 25.21
CA PHE A 77 -5.60 -11.00 25.01
C PHE A 77 -6.04 -11.57 26.36
N GLN A 78 -7.33 -11.47 26.65
CA GLN A 78 -7.92 -12.12 27.81
C GLN A 78 -8.37 -13.53 27.41
N GLU A 79 -8.08 -14.51 28.26
CA GLU A 79 -8.54 -15.89 28.12
C GLU A 79 -10.02 -15.93 28.50
N ALA A 80 -10.87 -16.30 27.55
CA ALA A 80 -12.29 -16.51 27.83
C ALA A 80 -12.49 -17.79 28.66
N SER A 81 -13.67 -17.94 29.28
CA SER A 81 -13.98 -19.07 30.17
C SER A 81 -13.90 -20.46 29.49
N ASP A 82 -13.89 -20.49 28.16
CA ASP A 82 -13.71 -21.69 27.33
C ASP A 82 -12.23 -22.03 27.05
N GLY A 83 -11.29 -21.26 27.59
CA GLY A 83 -9.85 -21.41 27.38
C GLY A 83 -9.33 -20.80 26.07
N ASN A 84 -10.18 -20.08 25.31
CA ASN A 84 -9.73 -19.38 24.12
C ASN A 84 -9.10 -18.02 24.45
N MET A 85 -7.83 -17.83 24.06
CA MET A 85 -7.12 -16.55 24.16
C MET A 85 -7.53 -15.55 23.06
N HIS A 86 -8.83 -15.30 22.87
CA HIS A 86 -9.32 -14.66 21.65
C HIS A 86 -9.94 -13.27 21.80
N VAL A 87 -10.20 -12.76 23.00
CA VAL A 87 -10.95 -11.50 23.11
C VAL A 87 -10.00 -10.32 23.29
N LYS A 88 -9.64 -9.69 22.16
CA LYS A 88 -9.10 -8.33 22.14
C LYS A 88 -10.25 -7.36 21.90
N VAL A 89 -10.41 -6.37 22.78
CA VAL A 89 -11.43 -5.33 22.62
C VAL A 89 -10.93 -4.31 21.60
N TYR A 90 -11.64 -4.19 20.48
CA TYR A 90 -11.36 -3.19 19.45
C TYR A 90 -12.19 -1.92 19.71
N LEU A 91 -11.66 -0.77 19.32
CA LEU A 91 -12.35 0.53 19.39
C LEU A 91 -13.36 0.66 18.24
N HIS A 92 -14.32 -0.26 18.17
CA HIS A 92 -15.40 -0.22 17.19
C HIS A 92 -16.68 0.34 17.78
N CYS A 93 -17.47 1.04 16.97
CA CYS A 93 -18.78 1.53 17.40
C CYS A 93 -19.71 0.36 17.71
N PRO A 94 -20.31 0.30 18.92
CA PRO A 94 -21.24 -0.78 19.27
C PRO A 94 -22.45 -0.91 18.35
N ASN A 95 -22.87 0.19 17.72
CA ASN A 95 -24.00 0.22 16.78
C ASN A 95 -23.58 -0.08 15.33
N CYS A 96 -22.66 0.73 14.78
CA CYS A 96 -22.32 0.71 13.35
C CYS A 96 -21.13 -0.23 13.01
N ARG A 97 -20.40 -0.72 14.02
CA ARG A 97 -19.11 -1.42 13.92
C ARG A 97 -18.02 -0.69 13.13
N SER A 98 -18.17 0.61 12.87
CA SER A 98 -17.10 1.42 12.28
C SER A 98 -15.93 1.54 13.27
N ASP A 99 -14.75 1.86 12.76
CA ASP A 99 -13.64 2.24 13.62
C ASP A 99 -13.94 3.58 14.31
N LEU A 100 -13.61 3.66 15.60
CA LEU A 100 -13.70 4.88 16.41
C LEU A 100 -12.30 5.36 16.83
N SER A 101 -11.25 4.65 16.45
CA SER A 101 -9.87 4.92 16.90
C SER A 101 -9.40 6.34 16.58
N HIS A 102 -9.92 6.94 15.50
CA HIS A 102 -9.57 8.29 15.04
C HIS A 102 -10.22 9.41 15.86
N SER A 103 -11.41 9.21 16.43
CA SER A 103 -12.19 10.31 17.05
C SER A 103 -12.52 10.11 18.53
N ILE A 104 -12.47 8.88 19.05
CA ILE A 104 -12.92 8.58 20.41
C ILE A 104 -12.09 9.29 21.49
N ARG A 105 -10.79 9.46 21.24
CA ARG A 105 -9.88 10.14 22.17
C ARG A 105 -10.14 11.64 22.21
N ASP A 106 -10.35 12.25 21.04
CA ASP A 106 -10.65 13.67 20.89
C ASP A 106 -11.99 14.01 21.54
N THR A 107 -13.01 13.17 21.30
CA THR A 107 -14.31 13.29 21.95
C THR A 107 -14.18 13.21 23.48
N LEU A 108 -13.41 12.24 23.99
CA LEU A 108 -13.17 12.10 25.43
C LEU A 108 -12.45 13.32 26.02
N LEU A 109 -11.44 13.84 25.31
CA LEU A 109 -10.72 15.05 25.70
C LEU A 109 -11.67 16.22 25.83
N LEU A 110 -12.47 16.52 24.80
CA LEU A 110 -13.43 17.62 24.82
C LEU A 110 -14.43 17.51 25.97
N ARG A 111 -14.96 16.30 26.23
CA ARG A 111 -15.87 16.05 27.36
C ARG A 111 -15.23 16.33 28.71
N LYS A 112 -14.00 15.85 28.92
CA LYS A 112 -13.24 16.11 30.15
C LYS A 112 -12.98 17.59 30.36
N VAL A 113 -12.60 18.31 29.30
CA VAL A 113 -12.36 19.75 29.38
C VAL A 113 -13.64 20.52 29.69
N ASN A 114 -14.76 20.13 29.07
CA ASN A 114 -16.05 20.78 29.30
C ASN A 114 -16.57 20.53 30.73
N GLU A 115 -16.50 19.29 31.22
CA GLU A 115 -16.84 18.96 32.61
C GLU A 115 -16.00 19.73 33.62
N LEU A 116 -14.69 19.85 33.39
CA LEU A 116 -13.77 20.56 34.28
C LEU A 116 -14.03 22.08 34.28
N ARG A 117 -14.48 22.65 33.15
CA ARG A 117 -14.90 24.06 33.04
C ARG A 117 -16.23 24.34 33.73
N ASN A 118 -17.14 23.37 33.74
CA ASN A 118 -18.49 23.52 34.32
C ASN A 118 -18.57 23.07 35.78
N THR A 119 -17.52 22.48 36.33
CA THR A 119 -17.45 22.07 37.73
C THR A 119 -17.44 23.31 38.64
N GLU A 120 -18.53 23.55 39.37
CA GLU A 120 -18.63 24.61 40.41
C GLU A 120 -17.98 24.20 41.74
N ILE A 121 -17.58 22.93 41.86
CA ILE A 121 -16.97 22.36 43.06
C ILE A 121 -15.61 23.04 43.31
N PRO A 122 -15.31 23.48 44.56
CA PRO A 122 -14.01 24.07 44.87
C PRO A 122 -12.86 23.10 44.61
N GLU A 123 -11.71 23.62 44.18
CA GLU A 123 -10.51 22.84 43.83
C GLU A 123 -10.03 21.89 44.94
N THR A 124 -10.38 22.18 46.20
CA THR A 124 -10.05 21.34 47.36
C THR A 124 -10.71 19.96 47.32
N GLU A 125 -11.81 19.81 46.59
CA GLU A 125 -12.55 18.55 46.45
C GLU A 125 -12.27 17.86 45.12
N TRP A 126 -11.38 18.42 44.30
CA TRP A 126 -11.06 17.83 43.01
C TRP A 126 -10.24 16.56 43.18
N THR A 127 -10.52 15.58 42.31
CA THR A 127 -9.72 14.37 42.20
C THR A 127 -8.32 14.68 41.66
N ASN A 128 -7.33 13.84 41.98
CA ASN A 128 -5.96 14.01 41.50
C ASN A 128 -5.86 14.00 39.96
N SER A 129 -6.78 13.34 39.26
CA SER A 129 -6.85 13.39 37.79
C SER A 129 -7.35 14.75 37.29
N GLN A 130 -8.37 15.34 37.91
CA GLN A 130 -8.86 16.69 37.59
C GLN A 130 -7.79 17.76 37.84
N ILE A 131 -7.09 17.71 38.98
CA ILE A 131 -6.00 18.66 39.28
C ILE A 131 -4.87 18.55 38.23
N ARG A 132 -4.51 17.33 37.81
CA ARG A 132 -3.51 17.12 36.76
C ARG A 132 -3.96 17.64 35.41
N LEU A 133 -5.20 17.35 35.02
CA LEU A 133 -5.77 17.85 33.77
C LEU A 133 -5.82 19.39 33.77
N LYS A 134 -6.21 20.03 34.88
CA LYS A 134 -6.20 21.48 35.01
C LYS A 134 -4.82 22.08 34.78
N LYS A 135 -3.78 21.49 35.38
CA LYS A 135 -2.40 21.93 35.18
C LYS A 135 -1.97 21.74 33.72
N ALA A 136 -2.34 20.63 33.11
CA ALA A 136 -2.04 20.32 31.72
C ALA A 136 -2.78 21.25 30.74
N LEU A 137 -3.98 21.75 31.06
CA LEU A 137 -4.72 22.72 30.23
C LEU A 137 -3.96 24.03 29.97
N HIS A 138 -2.96 24.36 30.78
CA HIS A 138 -2.11 25.52 30.61
C HIS A 138 -0.88 25.27 29.73
N THR A 139 -0.64 24.03 29.27
CA THR A 139 0.45 23.74 28.35
C THR A 139 0.01 23.96 26.91
N ASN A 140 0.91 24.50 26.08
CA ASN A 140 0.65 24.78 24.66
C ASN A 140 0.23 23.50 23.92
N GLU A 141 0.84 22.36 24.25
CA GLU A 141 0.54 21.06 23.63
C GLU A 141 -0.92 20.65 23.83
N VAL A 142 -1.45 20.80 25.05
CA VAL A 142 -2.85 20.46 25.36
C VAL A 142 -3.81 21.45 24.72
N GLN A 143 -3.45 22.73 24.67
CA GLN A 143 -4.25 23.74 23.99
C GLN A 143 -4.34 23.48 22.48
N GLN A 144 -3.23 23.09 21.84
CA GLN A 144 -3.21 22.68 20.43
C GLN A 144 -4.06 21.42 20.21
N ALA A 145 -3.95 20.40 21.08
CA ALA A 145 -4.78 19.20 21.00
C ALA A 145 -6.29 19.52 21.14
N ILE A 146 -6.66 20.46 22.02
CA ILE A 146 -8.05 20.92 22.16
C ILE A 146 -8.51 21.68 20.92
N LYS A 147 -7.66 22.56 20.34
CA LYS A 147 -7.97 23.29 19.11
C LYS A 147 -8.19 22.31 17.95
N TYR A 148 -7.31 21.33 17.80
CA TYR A 148 -7.42 20.27 16.80
C TYR A 148 -8.70 19.43 16.98
N ALA A 149 -8.97 18.95 18.20
CA ALA A 149 -10.18 18.17 18.49
C ALA A 149 -11.47 18.94 18.18
N ARG A 150 -11.49 20.26 18.46
CA ARG A 150 -12.62 21.14 18.11
C ARG A 150 -12.76 21.34 16.60
N LYS A 151 -11.64 21.49 15.89
CA LYS A 151 -11.64 21.59 14.43
C LYS A 151 -12.21 20.32 13.79
N MET A 152 -11.74 19.15 14.22
CA MET A 152 -12.27 17.85 13.76
C MET A 152 -13.77 17.70 14.06
N GLU A 153 -14.21 18.14 15.24
CA GLU A 153 -15.64 18.16 15.59
C GLU A 153 -16.45 19.10 14.69
N ALA A 154 -15.93 20.29 14.42
CA ALA A 154 -16.57 21.26 13.53
C ALA A 154 -16.71 20.73 12.10
N GLU A 155 -15.63 20.17 11.54
CA GLU A 155 -15.60 19.53 10.22
C GLU A 155 -16.61 18.38 10.14
N TYR A 156 -16.62 17.48 11.15
CA TYR A 156 -17.53 16.33 11.18
C TYR A 156 -19.01 16.74 11.19
N PHE A 157 -19.36 17.83 11.86
CA PHE A 157 -20.73 18.35 11.91
C PHE A 157 -21.07 19.34 10.79
N GLY A 158 -20.13 19.61 9.87
CA GLY A 158 -20.33 20.57 8.77
C GLY A 158 -20.50 22.00 9.27
N ASN A 159 -19.95 22.31 10.43
CA ASN A 159 -19.83 23.67 10.93
C ASN A 159 -18.51 24.25 10.41
N GLU A 160 -18.48 24.60 9.13
CA GLU A 160 -17.42 25.43 8.54
C GLU A 160 -17.56 26.88 9.01
N ASP A 161 -17.78 27.11 10.31
CA ASP A 161 -17.68 28.45 10.85
C ASP A 161 -16.20 28.85 10.67
N ASP A 162 -15.96 29.87 9.86
CA ASP A 162 -14.68 30.51 9.61
C ASP A 162 -14.02 30.82 10.96
N PHE A 163 -13.24 29.86 11.48
CA PHE A 163 -12.26 30.12 12.52
C PHE A 163 -11.17 30.92 11.83
N ASP A 164 -11.45 32.21 11.62
CA ASP A 164 -10.48 33.20 11.21
C ASP A 164 -9.36 33.14 12.26
N ASP A 165 -8.25 32.49 11.90
CA ASP A 165 -7.03 32.33 12.70
C ASP A 165 -6.30 33.68 12.96
N ASP A 166 -7.00 34.80 12.79
CA ASP A 166 -6.43 36.15 12.72
C ASP A 166 -6.18 36.81 14.09
N ASP A 167 -6.61 36.21 15.21
CA ASP A 167 -6.57 36.87 16.52
C ASP A 167 -5.35 36.54 17.42
N ASP A 168 -4.42 35.67 17.01
CA ASP A 168 -3.24 35.31 17.83
C ASP A 168 -1.88 35.82 17.28
N ALA A 169 -1.88 36.72 16.28
CA ALA A 169 -0.66 37.39 15.80
C ALA A 169 -0.18 38.53 16.73
N ALA A 170 -0.30 38.36 18.05
CA ALA A 170 0.21 39.32 19.02
C ALA A 170 1.71 39.07 19.29
N ASP A 171 2.55 39.78 18.52
CA ASP A 171 3.83 40.37 18.94
C ASP A 171 4.89 39.47 19.64
N ASP A 172 5.22 38.30 19.10
CA ASP A 172 6.54 37.69 19.36
C ASP A 172 7.51 37.98 18.20
N ASP A 173 8.13 39.17 18.29
CA ASP A 173 9.20 39.71 17.46
C ASP A 173 10.51 38.91 17.64
N PHE A 174 10.52 37.65 17.17
CA PHE A 174 11.76 36.87 17.01
C PHE A 174 12.13 36.76 15.54
N SER A 175 12.66 37.85 15.01
CA SER A 175 13.32 37.91 13.70
C SER A 175 14.53 36.97 13.66
N GLY A 176 14.43 35.83 12.97
CA GLY A 176 15.57 34.94 12.78
C GLY A 176 15.33 33.76 11.84
N GLY A 177 15.42 34.01 10.53
CA GLY A 177 15.80 32.99 9.53
C GLY A 177 14.65 32.27 8.84
N SER A 178 14.30 32.79 7.67
CA SER A 178 13.52 32.09 6.64
C SER A 178 14.32 30.90 6.10
N ASP A 179 13.92 29.70 6.51
CA ASP A 179 14.00 28.51 5.67
C ASP A 179 12.63 27.84 5.79
N ASP A 180 11.90 27.81 4.67
CA ASP A 180 10.65 27.07 4.49
C ASP A 180 10.98 25.57 4.58
N GLU A 181 11.23 25.07 5.79
CA GLU A 181 11.14 23.65 6.07
C GLU A 181 9.66 23.32 6.24
N ASP A 182 9.16 22.47 5.34
CA ASP A 182 7.96 21.66 5.51
C ASP A 182 8.02 21.01 6.91
N TYR A 183 7.42 21.70 7.89
CA TYR A 183 7.39 21.27 9.27
C TYR A 183 6.43 20.09 9.37
N ILE A 184 6.97 18.90 9.10
CA ILE A 184 6.34 17.63 9.44
C ILE A 184 6.06 17.71 10.95
N VAL A 185 4.79 17.89 11.30
CA VAL A 185 4.26 17.74 12.66
C VAL A 185 4.37 16.26 13.03
N GLU A 186 5.61 15.81 13.23
CA GLU A 186 5.92 14.49 13.73
C GLU A 186 5.67 14.50 15.25
N GLN A 187 4.62 13.75 15.62
CA GLN A 187 4.57 12.99 16.87
C GLN A 187 4.23 13.76 18.17
N TRP A 188 3.03 14.35 18.26
CA TRP A 188 2.53 14.85 19.56
C TRP A 188 1.05 14.53 19.75
N GLY A 189 0.78 13.56 20.61
CA GLY A 189 -0.53 13.45 21.24
C GLY A 189 -0.33 13.26 22.73
N VAL A 190 -0.81 14.26 23.47
CA VAL A 190 -0.77 14.27 24.93
C VAL A 190 -1.65 13.13 25.44
N GLU A 191 -1.00 12.30 26.24
CA GLU A 191 -1.43 11.00 26.73
C GLU A 191 -2.77 11.07 27.47
N ALA A 192 -3.81 10.39 26.97
CA ALA A 192 -5.07 10.21 27.69
C ALA A 192 -4.97 9.22 28.87
N ASP A 193 -3.76 8.98 29.38
CA ASP A 193 -3.49 8.25 30.63
C ASP A 193 -2.13 8.68 31.22
N ILE A 194 -2.14 9.80 31.94
CA ILE A 194 -0.96 10.46 32.53
C ILE A 194 -0.39 9.68 33.75
N SER A 195 -0.56 8.36 33.81
CA SER A 195 -0.19 7.54 34.97
C SER A 195 0.90 6.50 34.73
N ILE A 196 1.11 6.04 33.49
CA ILE A 196 2.06 4.95 33.20
C ILE A 196 2.67 5.14 31.79
N GLY A 197 3.86 5.77 31.72
CA GLY A 197 4.89 5.67 30.67
C GLY A 197 4.52 5.62 29.16
N VAL A 198 5.23 6.42 28.36
CA VAL A 198 5.10 6.62 26.91
C VAL A 198 4.99 5.32 26.08
N HIS A 199 3.97 5.22 25.20
CA HIS A 199 3.87 4.21 24.14
C HIS A 199 3.50 4.82 22.78
N THR A 200 4.12 4.32 21.71
CA THR A 200 4.22 4.86 20.35
C THR A 200 3.04 4.50 19.42
N SER A 201 1.80 4.58 19.87
CA SER A 201 0.64 4.23 19.03
C SER A 201 -0.21 5.45 18.64
N PHE A 202 0.31 6.25 17.71
CA PHE A 202 -0.46 7.19 16.90
C PHE A 202 -0.43 6.72 15.45
N CYS A 203 -1.59 6.42 14.88
CA CYS A 203 -1.78 6.36 13.43
C CYS A 203 -2.29 7.74 13.01
N SER A 204 -1.51 8.45 12.19
CA SER A 204 -1.91 9.71 11.58
C SER A 204 -3.15 9.52 10.71
N PRO A 205 -4.07 10.50 10.61
CA PRO A 205 -5.11 10.48 9.59
C PRO A 205 -4.48 10.34 8.21
N ARG A 206 -5.01 9.41 7.40
CA ARG A 206 -4.55 9.18 6.03
C ARG A 206 -4.87 10.47 5.25
N PRO A 207 -3.89 11.14 4.62
CA PRO A 207 -4.20 12.20 3.67
C PRO A 207 -5.12 11.63 2.57
N PRO A 208 -5.95 12.47 1.91
CA PRO A 208 -6.69 12.03 0.73
C PRO A 208 -5.76 11.26 -0.20
N ASP A 209 -6.23 10.16 -0.82
CA ASP A 209 -5.43 9.28 -1.69
C ASP A 209 -4.40 10.14 -2.42
N PRO A 210 -3.10 10.00 -2.11
CA PRO A 210 -2.12 10.91 -2.63
C PRO A 210 -2.30 10.89 -4.14
N VAL A 211 -2.69 12.03 -4.71
CA VAL A 211 -2.49 12.27 -6.13
C VAL A 211 -1.00 12.08 -6.27
N ILE A 212 -0.58 10.89 -6.71
CA ILE A 212 0.83 10.59 -6.94
C ILE A 212 1.24 11.68 -7.92
N ARG A 213 1.96 12.70 -7.42
CA ARG A 213 2.52 13.71 -8.29
C ARG A 213 3.39 12.91 -9.26
N GLU A 214 3.06 12.93 -10.55
CA GLU A 214 3.72 12.14 -11.60
C GLU A 214 5.26 12.32 -11.60
N GLU A 215 5.74 13.37 -10.92
CA GLU A 215 7.10 13.88 -10.96
C GLU A 215 8.16 13.06 -10.20
N ALA A 216 7.84 11.94 -9.54
CA ALA A 216 8.89 11.08 -8.96
C ALA A 216 8.57 9.57 -8.89
N ILE A 217 8.16 8.95 -10.01
CA ILE A 217 8.21 7.48 -10.09
C ILE A 217 9.69 7.05 -10.01
N ARG A 218 10.09 6.58 -8.83
CA ARG A 218 11.44 6.07 -8.59
C ARG A 218 11.62 4.73 -9.31
N VAL A 219 12.70 4.62 -10.08
CA VAL A 219 13.09 3.39 -10.76
C VAL A 219 13.28 2.27 -9.73
N ASP A 220 12.51 1.20 -9.85
CA ASP A 220 12.67 0.01 -9.03
C ASP A 220 13.51 -1.05 -9.78
N PRO A 221 14.80 -1.23 -9.40
CA PRO A 221 15.69 -2.15 -10.10
C PRO A 221 15.23 -3.61 -10.04
N THR A 222 14.36 -3.96 -9.10
CA THR A 222 13.91 -5.34 -8.92
C THR A 222 12.89 -5.79 -9.97
N LEU A 223 12.29 -4.85 -10.71
CA LEU A 223 11.31 -5.14 -11.76
C LEU A 223 11.94 -5.70 -13.05
N PHE A 224 13.23 -5.47 -13.29
CA PHE A 224 13.88 -5.76 -14.57
C PHE A 224 14.49 -7.16 -14.67
N ALA A 225 14.47 -7.96 -13.61
CA ALA A 225 15.09 -9.30 -13.58
C ALA A 225 16.56 -9.31 -14.07
N GLY A 226 17.33 -8.26 -13.77
CA GLY A 226 18.74 -8.10 -14.18
C GLY A 226 18.95 -7.48 -15.58
N LEU A 227 17.88 -7.11 -16.29
CA LEU A 227 17.97 -6.41 -17.57
C LEU A 227 18.24 -4.90 -17.43
N ASP A 228 18.23 -4.37 -16.21
CA ASP A 228 18.44 -2.95 -15.90
C ASP A 228 19.80 -2.42 -16.40
N TYR A 229 20.83 -3.26 -16.49
CA TYR A 229 22.15 -2.88 -17.02
C TYR A 229 22.17 -2.66 -18.54
N PHE A 230 21.17 -3.17 -19.25
CA PHE A 230 21.05 -3.07 -20.71
C PHE A 230 20.04 -2.00 -21.13
N LEU A 231 19.33 -1.42 -20.16
CA LEU A 231 18.40 -0.33 -20.36
C LEU A 231 19.08 1.01 -20.05
N THR A 232 18.75 2.03 -20.83
CA THR A 232 19.06 3.42 -20.51
C THR A 232 18.27 3.89 -19.28
N GLU A 233 18.66 5.01 -18.69
CA GLU A 233 17.92 5.56 -17.54
C GLU A 233 16.48 5.92 -17.89
N ASP A 234 16.27 6.46 -19.10
CA ASP A 234 14.94 6.81 -19.60
C ASP A 234 14.09 5.56 -19.83
N GLU A 235 14.64 4.50 -20.46
CA GLU A 235 13.92 3.23 -20.64
C GLU A 235 13.59 2.55 -19.29
N ARG A 236 14.49 2.64 -18.30
CA ARG A 236 14.20 2.11 -16.95
C ARG A 236 13.05 2.87 -16.30
N ARG A 237 13.00 4.19 -16.46
CA ARG A 237 11.91 5.02 -15.93
C ARG A 237 10.59 4.67 -16.63
N GLU A 238 10.59 4.62 -17.96
CA GLU A 238 9.43 4.28 -18.78
C GLU A 238 8.88 2.89 -18.42
N VAL A 239 9.74 1.86 -18.37
CA VAL A 239 9.30 0.50 -18.02
C VAL A 239 8.80 0.43 -16.57
N THR A 240 9.41 1.15 -15.63
CA THR A 240 8.90 1.22 -14.25
C THR A 240 7.52 1.85 -14.21
N GLU A 241 7.31 2.93 -14.94
CA GLU A 241 6.02 3.62 -15.03
C GLU A 241 4.94 2.70 -15.63
N LEU A 242 5.23 2.07 -16.78
CA LEU A 242 4.33 1.11 -17.40
C LEU A 242 3.98 -0.05 -16.45
N MET A 243 4.95 -0.53 -15.65
CA MET A 243 4.75 -1.61 -14.70
C MET A 243 3.93 -1.23 -13.45
N THR A 244 3.91 0.04 -13.08
CA THR A 244 3.37 0.50 -11.78
C THR A 244 2.09 1.33 -11.89
N ARG A 245 1.67 1.69 -13.12
CA ARG A 245 0.41 2.41 -13.37
C ARG A 245 -0.87 1.64 -13.03
N GLY A 246 -0.81 0.31 -12.95
CA GLY A 246 -1.98 -0.54 -12.63
C GLY A 246 -2.86 -0.91 -13.83
N ASP A 247 -2.39 -0.72 -15.07
CA ASP A 247 -3.10 -1.13 -16.29
C ASP A 247 -2.49 -2.42 -16.90
N PRO A 248 -3.29 -3.49 -17.11
CA PRO A 248 -2.86 -4.71 -17.80
C PRO A 248 -2.25 -4.50 -19.19
N SER A 249 -2.73 -3.51 -19.94
CA SER A 249 -2.28 -3.24 -21.31
C SER A 249 -0.86 -2.67 -21.30
N LEU A 250 -0.59 -1.74 -20.37
CA LEU A 250 0.74 -1.16 -20.15
C LEU A 250 1.73 -2.20 -19.59
N LEU A 251 1.26 -3.13 -18.76
CA LEU A 251 2.07 -4.29 -18.35
C LEU A 251 2.50 -5.15 -19.53
N ALA A 252 1.61 -5.33 -20.52
CA ALA A 252 1.92 -6.11 -21.70
C ALA A 252 2.98 -5.44 -22.58
N GLU A 253 2.87 -4.12 -22.74
CA GLU A 253 3.87 -3.29 -23.42
C GLU A 253 5.23 -3.35 -22.71
N ALA A 254 5.26 -3.16 -21.39
CA ALA A 254 6.48 -3.29 -20.60
C ALA A 254 7.16 -4.65 -20.78
N ALA A 255 6.37 -5.73 -20.78
CA ALA A 255 6.88 -7.09 -20.99
C ALA A 255 7.45 -7.30 -22.41
N GLU A 256 6.89 -6.65 -23.42
CA GLU A 256 7.39 -6.68 -24.80
C GLU A 256 8.70 -5.90 -24.96
N ILE A 257 8.84 -4.75 -24.30
CA ILE A 257 10.09 -3.99 -24.24
C ILE A 257 11.21 -4.86 -23.63
N LEU A 258 10.95 -5.46 -22.46
CA LEU A 258 11.92 -6.34 -21.80
C LEU A 258 12.28 -7.58 -22.64
N TYR A 259 11.31 -8.16 -23.35
CA TYR A 259 11.57 -9.25 -24.28
C TYR A 259 12.47 -8.83 -25.44
N THR A 260 12.20 -7.66 -26.03
CA THR A 260 13.00 -7.12 -27.15
C THR A 260 14.45 -6.89 -26.73
N VAL A 261 14.66 -6.33 -25.54
CA VAL A 261 15.99 -6.15 -24.96
C VAL A 261 16.68 -7.50 -24.73
N ALA A 262 15.99 -8.48 -24.17
CA ALA A 262 16.53 -9.83 -23.99
C ALA A 262 16.90 -10.52 -25.32
N GLN A 263 16.10 -10.34 -26.38
CA GLN A 263 16.41 -10.86 -27.72
C GLN A 263 17.60 -10.14 -28.36
N ASN A 264 17.71 -8.83 -28.19
CA ASN A 264 18.84 -8.04 -28.69
C ASN A 264 20.15 -8.53 -28.04
N ILE A 265 20.16 -8.76 -26.73
CA ILE A 265 21.31 -9.33 -26.01
C ILE A 265 21.66 -10.74 -26.53
N SER A 266 20.64 -11.55 -26.80
CA SER A 266 20.81 -12.94 -27.26
C SER A 266 21.35 -13.04 -28.69
N SER A 267 20.93 -12.12 -29.56
CA SER A 267 21.33 -12.08 -30.97
C SER A 267 22.66 -11.36 -31.17
N ASN A 268 22.87 -10.28 -30.43
CA ASN A 268 24.08 -9.46 -30.44
C ASN A 268 24.53 -9.22 -28.99
N PRO A 269 25.45 -10.03 -28.45
CA PRO A 269 26.02 -9.79 -27.13
C PRO A 269 26.95 -8.56 -27.17
N THR A 270 26.34 -7.37 -27.30
CA THR A 270 27.00 -6.07 -27.13
C THR A 270 27.26 -5.83 -25.65
N LYS A 271 28.33 -5.08 -25.37
CA LYS A 271 28.70 -4.71 -24.00
C LYS A 271 27.59 -3.83 -23.37
N PRO A 272 27.38 -3.92 -22.04
CA PRO A 272 26.33 -3.18 -21.33
C PRO A 272 26.44 -1.67 -21.55
N ALA A 273 25.29 -1.01 -21.66
CA ALA A 273 25.17 0.41 -22.03
C ALA A 273 25.87 1.36 -21.04
N SER A 274 25.91 0.98 -19.75
CA SER A 274 26.53 1.76 -18.67
C SER A 274 28.03 2.01 -18.83
N LEU A 275 28.73 1.21 -19.65
CA LEU A 275 30.16 1.42 -19.94
C LEU A 275 30.41 2.39 -21.10
N ALA A 276 29.39 2.78 -21.86
CA ALA A 276 29.55 3.66 -23.03
C ALA A 276 29.47 5.16 -22.67
N ALA A 277 28.77 5.52 -21.58
CA ALA A 277 28.43 6.92 -21.28
C ALA A 277 29.53 7.75 -20.57
N ASN A 278 30.59 7.12 -20.06
CA ASN A 278 31.64 7.83 -19.28
C ASN A 278 32.95 8.13 -20.01
N ASN A 279 33.01 7.99 -21.34
CA ASN A 279 34.21 8.36 -22.09
C ASN A 279 34.23 9.87 -22.42
N ARG A 280 34.82 10.64 -21.50
CA ARG A 280 35.42 11.95 -21.76
C ARG A 280 36.43 11.83 -22.93
N PRO A 281 36.52 12.79 -23.85
CA PRO A 281 37.48 12.72 -24.96
C PRO A 281 38.89 12.99 -24.44
N THR A 282 39.65 11.94 -24.17
CA THR A 282 41.09 12.06 -23.94
C THR A 282 41.83 11.77 -25.25
N THR A 283 42.59 12.76 -25.67
CA THR A 283 43.43 12.82 -26.87
C THR A 283 44.33 11.60 -27.07
N ALA A 284 44.38 11.17 -28.33
CA ALA A 284 45.39 10.38 -29.04
C ALA A 284 46.60 9.85 -28.24
N ILE A 285 46.83 8.53 -28.32
CA ILE A 285 48.14 7.93 -28.63
C ILE A 285 47.88 6.58 -29.33
N THR A 286 48.59 6.42 -30.44
CA THR A 286 48.79 5.23 -31.27
C THR A 286 49.28 4.01 -30.48
N GLU A 287 48.74 2.80 -30.74
CA GLU A 287 49.54 1.59 -31.04
C GLU A 287 48.71 0.32 -31.39
N LYS A 288 49.06 -0.22 -32.58
CA LYS A 288 49.11 -1.60 -33.12
C LYS A 288 48.06 -2.69 -32.73
N PRO A 289 47.51 -3.42 -33.73
CA PRO A 289 46.58 -4.53 -33.50
C PRO A 289 47.31 -5.87 -33.32
N ALA A 290 47.02 -6.57 -32.22
CA ALA A 290 47.35 -7.98 -32.06
C ALA A 290 46.14 -8.85 -32.43
N ASN A 291 46.31 -9.63 -33.49
CA ASN A 291 45.40 -10.68 -33.95
C ASN A 291 45.09 -11.68 -32.83
N ILE A 292 43.85 -11.69 -32.31
CA ILE A 292 43.31 -12.84 -31.58
C ILE A 292 42.11 -13.37 -32.37
N ARG A 293 42.42 -14.36 -33.21
CA ARG A 293 41.47 -15.18 -33.95
C ARG A 293 40.75 -16.12 -32.96
N ARG A 294 39.65 -15.67 -32.35
CA ARG A 294 38.75 -16.55 -31.60
C ARG A 294 37.88 -17.33 -32.59
N LYS A 295 38.06 -18.65 -32.61
CA LYS A 295 37.20 -19.58 -33.31
C LYS A 295 35.81 -19.52 -32.67
N ALA A 296 34.83 -18.98 -33.39
CA ALA A 296 33.42 -19.10 -33.04
C ALA A 296 32.98 -20.55 -33.32
N SER A 297 33.07 -21.42 -32.31
CA SER A 297 32.34 -22.67 -32.33
C SER A 297 30.87 -22.37 -32.03
N LEU A 298 29.99 -22.67 -32.97
CA LEU A 298 28.53 -22.58 -32.83
C LEU A 298 28.06 -23.12 -31.47
N CYS A 299 27.65 -22.24 -30.56
CA CYS A 299 26.87 -22.63 -29.39
C CYS A 299 25.42 -22.87 -29.82
N ARG A 300 24.94 -24.08 -29.55
CA ARG A 300 23.53 -24.45 -29.63
C ARG A 300 22.71 -23.52 -28.73
N ARG A 301 21.63 -22.95 -29.29
CA ARG A 301 20.63 -22.08 -28.64
C ARG A 301 20.23 -22.60 -27.24
N SER A 302 20.82 -22.01 -26.20
CA SER A 302 20.40 -22.12 -24.80
C SER A 302 19.14 -21.27 -24.55
N SER A 303 18.28 -21.68 -23.61
CA SER A 303 17.07 -20.91 -23.25
C SER A 303 17.45 -19.56 -22.63
N VAL A 304 16.56 -18.57 -22.64
CA VAL A 304 16.74 -17.27 -21.97
C VAL A 304 17.07 -17.46 -20.48
N TYR A 305 16.48 -18.45 -19.80
CA TYR A 305 16.88 -18.81 -18.43
C TYR A 305 18.26 -19.42 -18.33
N GLN A 306 18.68 -20.19 -19.33
CA GLN A 306 20.05 -20.68 -19.40
C GLN A 306 20.99 -19.52 -19.75
N LEU A 307 20.57 -18.48 -20.48
CA LEU A 307 21.34 -17.26 -20.70
C LEU A 307 21.38 -16.38 -19.45
N ILE A 308 20.32 -16.31 -18.65
CA ILE A 308 20.29 -15.64 -17.34
C ILE A 308 21.16 -16.41 -16.35
N ALA A 309 21.00 -17.73 -16.25
CA ALA A 309 21.86 -18.57 -15.42
C ALA A 309 23.31 -18.61 -15.92
N ASP A 310 23.54 -18.61 -17.23
CA ASP A 310 24.86 -18.50 -17.83
C ASP A 310 25.41 -17.08 -17.68
N ALA A 311 24.57 -16.04 -17.59
CA ALA A 311 24.96 -14.67 -17.28
C ALA A 311 25.27 -14.49 -15.80
N GLU A 312 24.55 -15.15 -14.89
CA GLU A 312 24.84 -15.24 -13.46
C GLU A 312 26.08 -16.08 -13.20
N VAL A 313 26.29 -17.17 -13.93
CA VAL A 313 27.50 -18.00 -13.87
C VAL A 313 28.66 -17.33 -14.61
N ALA A 314 28.40 -16.59 -15.69
CA ALA A 314 29.39 -15.75 -16.36
C ALA A 314 29.73 -14.55 -15.48
N HIS A 315 28.79 -13.97 -14.73
CA HIS A 315 29.06 -13.02 -13.67
C HIS A 315 29.87 -13.68 -12.57
N GLY A 316 29.52 -14.87 -12.11
CA GLY A 316 30.31 -15.60 -11.12
C GLY A 316 31.71 -15.97 -11.63
N LYS A 317 31.90 -16.19 -12.94
CA LYS A 317 33.19 -16.51 -13.59
C LYS A 317 33.98 -15.28 -14.00
N GLU A 318 33.33 -14.19 -14.38
CA GLU A 318 33.93 -12.87 -14.61
C GLU A 318 34.24 -12.22 -13.29
N GLU A 319 33.40 -12.30 -12.27
CA GLU A 319 33.77 -12.02 -10.88
C GLU A 319 34.86 -12.95 -10.40
N LYS A 320 34.93 -14.23 -10.80
CA LYS A 320 36.09 -15.07 -10.45
C LYS A 320 37.35 -14.65 -11.18
N LYS A 321 37.27 -14.29 -12.47
CA LYS A 321 38.42 -13.87 -13.29
C LYS A 321 38.86 -12.45 -12.98
N VAL A 322 37.93 -11.54 -12.72
CA VAL A 322 38.14 -10.21 -12.14
C VAL A 322 38.65 -10.43 -10.72
N SER A 323 38.05 -11.22 -9.85
CA SER A 323 38.62 -11.53 -8.52
C SER A 323 40.01 -12.19 -8.59
N GLU A 324 40.33 -13.00 -9.61
CA GLU A 324 41.66 -13.60 -9.83
C GLU A 324 42.65 -12.61 -10.46
N GLN A 325 42.23 -11.79 -11.43
CA GLN A 325 43.04 -10.78 -12.12
C GLN A 325 43.22 -9.53 -11.26
N THR A 326 42.21 -9.16 -10.50
CA THR A 326 42.21 -8.23 -9.36
C THR A 326 42.96 -8.87 -8.19
N ARG A 327 42.92 -10.18 -7.89
CA ARG A 327 43.87 -10.80 -6.92
C ARG A 327 45.32 -10.70 -7.39
N ALA A 328 45.59 -10.89 -8.67
CA ALA A 328 46.92 -10.81 -9.26
C ALA A 328 47.43 -9.36 -9.31
N LEU A 329 46.56 -8.39 -9.63
CA LEU A 329 46.86 -6.96 -9.55
C LEU A 329 46.93 -6.45 -8.09
N GLN A 330 46.13 -7.01 -7.17
CA GLN A 330 46.12 -6.69 -5.74
C GLN A 330 47.16 -7.49 -4.93
N GLN A 331 47.85 -8.48 -5.51
CA GLN A 331 49.06 -9.09 -4.92
C GLN A 331 50.26 -8.14 -5.06
N ASN A 332 50.20 -7.19 -6.02
CA ASN A 332 51.22 -6.16 -6.20
C ASN A 332 50.89 -4.81 -5.55
N ASN A 333 49.68 -4.60 -5.04
CA ASN A 333 49.33 -3.39 -4.27
C ASN A 333 48.84 -3.77 -2.87
N ALA A 334 49.76 -3.70 -1.91
CA ALA A 334 49.58 -4.00 -0.51
C ALA A 334 48.71 -2.97 0.20
N ASN A 335 47.41 -3.27 0.38
CA ASN A 335 46.71 -2.78 1.57
C ASN A 335 45.52 -3.71 1.95
N PRO A 336 45.76 -4.74 2.79
CA PRO A 336 44.71 -5.69 3.21
C PRO A 336 43.56 -5.03 3.99
N ARG A 337 43.75 -3.81 4.52
CA ARG A 337 42.70 -3.03 5.20
C ARG A 337 41.60 -2.51 4.27
N SER A 338 41.87 -2.28 2.98
CA SER A 338 40.87 -1.77 2.03
C SER A 338 39.87 -2.84 1.56
N ARG A 339 40.32 -4.11 1.44
CA ARG A 339 39.46 -5.22 0.97
C ARG A 339 38.36 -5.60 1.95
N VAL A 340 38.66 -5.57 3.25
CA VAL A 340 37.67 -5.87 4.29
C VAL A 340 36.56 -4.80 4.30
N GLY A 341 36.90 -3.54 3.96
CA GLY A 341 35.93 -2.46 3.80
C GLY A 341 34.97 -2.71 2.64
N GLN A 342 35.50 -2.99 1.44
CA GLN A 342 34.67 -3.20 0.24
C GLN A 342 33.73 -4.41 0.37
N HIS A 343 34.22 -5.53 0.90
CA HIS A 343 33.37 -6.70 1.13
C HIS A 343 32.25 -6.42 2.14
N ARG A 344 32.54 -5.68 3.22
CA ARG A 344 31.51 -5.30 4.21
C ARG A 344 30.47 -4.36 3.62
N LEU A 345 30.85 -3.47 2.71
CA LEU A 345 29.91 -2.58 2.01
C LEU A 345 28.99 -3.38 1.08
N MET A 346 29.55 -4.26 0.25
CA MET A 346 28.77 -5.14 -0.63
C MET A 346 27.81 -6.05 0.16
N GLU A 347 28.28 -6.65 1.25
CA GLU A 347 27.44 -7.47 2.12
C GLU A 347 26.32 -6.66 2.78
N ARG A 348 26.60 -5.41 3.17
CA ARG A 348 25.58 -4.50 3.71
C ARG A 348 24.52 -4.15 2.66
N GLU A 349 24.94 -3.85 1.43
CA GLU A 349 24.02 -3.55 0.32
C GLU A 349 23.13 -4.76 -0.01
N LEU A 350 23.69 -5.96 -0.08
CA LEU A 350 22.93 -7.20 -0.30
C LEU A 350 21.91 -7.46 0.81
N ARG A 351 22.24 -7.17 2.08
CA ARG A 351 21.29 -7.28 3.19
C ARG A 351 20.16 -6.26 3.08
N ILE A 352 20.48 -5.01 2.75
CA ILE A 352 19.47 -3.96 2.53
C ILE A 352 18.53 -4.38 1.39
N GLN A 353 19.07 -4.89 0.29
CA GLN A 353 18.27 -5.35 -0.85
C GLN A 353 17.42 -6.58 -0.50
N ALA A 354 17.95 -7.54 0.25
CA ALA A 354 17.21 -8.71 0.71
C ALA A 354 16.07 -8.33 1.67
N ASP A 355 16.33 -7.42 2.62
CA ASP A 355 15.31 -6.90 3.54
C ASP A 355 14.24 -6.10 2.79
N PHE A 356 14.65 -5.33 1.77
CA PHE A 356 13.74 -4.62 0.89
C PHE A 356 12.82 -5.58 0.12
N GLN A 357 13.36 -6.62 -0.51
CA GLN A 357 12.57 -7.64 -1.22
C GLN A 357 11.67 -8.44 -0.27
N LYS A 358 12.10 -8.65 0.99
CA LYS A 358 11.29 -9.32 2.00
C LYS A 358 10.09 -8.49 2.42
N ARG A 359 10.28 -7.18 2.61
CA ARG A 359 9.22 -6.22 2.97
C ARG A 359 8.28 -5.93 1.80
N PHE A 360 8.84 -5.86 0.60
CA PHE A 360 8.14 -5.54 -0.64
C PHE A 360 8.27 -6.67 -1.66
N PRO A 361 7.71 -7.87 -1.38
CA PRO A 361 7.77 -8.98 -2.31
C PRO A 361 7.16 -8.59 -3.66
N ILE A 362 7.81 -9.04 -4.73
CA ILE A 362 7.30 -8.96 -6.10
C ILE A 362 6.22 -10.05 -6.27
N PRO A 363 5.19 -9.83 -7.13
CA PRO A 363 4.31 -10.89 -7.58
C PRO A 363 5.08 -12.15 -7.99
N VAL A 364 4.59 -13.32 -7.59
CA VAL A 364 5.22 -14.61 -7.92
C VAL A 364 5.26 -14.84 -9.43
N ARG A 365 4.27 -14.28 -10.12
CA ARG A 365 4.13 -14.34 -11.57
C ARG A 365 4.39 -12.94 -12.13
N MET A 366 5.63 -12.65 -12.51
CA MET A 366 5.92 -11.39 -13.21
C MET A 366 5.43 -11.43 -14.66
N PRO A 367 5.03 -10.28 -15.25
CA PRO A 367 4.70 -10.17 -16.67
C PRO A 367 5.86 -10.58 -17.56
N LYS A 368 5.58 -11.29 -18.66
CA LYS A 368 6.59 -11.76 -19.62
C LYS A 368 6.01 -11.78 -21.03
N ALA A 369 6.79 -11.42 -22.04
CA ALA A 369 6.44 -11.68 -23.43
C ALA A 369 7.26 -12.85 -23.98
N VAL A 370 6.66 -13.65 -24.86
CA VAL A 370 7.30 -14.78 -25.56
C VAL A 370 6.80 -14.84 -27.00
N GLN A 371 7.71 -15.16 -27.92
CA GLN A 371 7.36 -15.27 -29.33
C GLN A 371 7.04 -16.72 -29.70
N LEU A 372 5.85 -16.96 -30.24
CA LEU A 372 5.43 -18.26 -30.74
C LEU A 372 5.60 -18.29 -32.26
N ASP A 373 6.49 -19.17 -32.75
CA ASP A 373 6.67 -19.43 -34.18
C ASP A 373 5.62 -20.44 -34.66
N LEU A 374 4.65 -19.95 -35.44
CA LEU A 374 3.55 -20.76 -35.95
C LEU A 374 3.95 -21.68 -37.10
N SER A 375 5.12 -21.50 -37.71
CA SER A 375 5.60 -22.38 -38.79
C SER A 375 5.96 -23.79 -38.28
N LEU A 376 6.11 -23.92 -36.96
CA LEU A 376 6.50 -25.13 -36.27
C LEU A 376 5.28 -25.85 -35.69
N PRO A 377 5.36 -27.18 -35.46
CA PRO A 377 4.28 -27.91 -34.82
C PRO A 377 3.89 -27.29 -33.49
N PHE A 378 2.59 -27.06 -33.29
CA PHE A 378 2.03 -26.47 -32.08
C PHE A 378 2.23 -27.42 -30.89
N ASP A 379 3.23 -27.13 -30.05
CA ASP A 379 3.58 -27.91 -28.86
C ASP A 379 3.20 -27.19 -27.57
N LEU A 380 2.10 -26.42 -27.61
CA LEU A 380 1.59 -25.65 -26.49
C LEU A 380 0.23 -26.21 -26.06
N GLU A 381 0.07 -26.48 -24.77
CA GLU A 381 -1.22 -26.92 -24.21
C GLU A 381 -1.71 -25.90 -23.18
N PHE A 382 -3.03 -25.73 -23.15
CA PHE A 382 -3.70 -24.81 -22.25
C PHE A 382 -4.75 -25.51 -21.40
N VAL A 383 -5.06 -24.91 -20.26
CA VAL A 383 -6.12 -25.34 -19.34
C VAL A 383 -6.96 -24.14 -18.93
N ASP A 384 -8.29 -24.30 -18.97
CA ASP A 384 -9.22 -23.31 -18.45
C ASP A 384 -9.11 -23.24 -16.92
N TYR A 385 -9.08 -22.01 -16.41
CA TYR A 385 -9.02 -21.73 -14.99
C TYR A 385 -9.94 -20.58 -14.64
N THR A 386 -10.70 -20.71 -13.57
CA THR A 386 -11.57 -19.66 -13.06
C THR A 386 -10.88 -18.92 -11.94
N TRP A 387 -10.70 -17.62 -12.11
CA TRP A 387 -10.12 -16.77 -11.09
C TRP A 387 -11.18 -16.11 -10.21
N SER A 388 -10.84 -15.92 -8.94
CA SER A 388 -11.67 -15.30 -7.91
C SER A 388 -11.65 -13.76 -7.92
N GLY A 389 -10.84 -13.11 -8.76
CA GLY A 389 -10.77 -11.65 -8.86
C GLY A 389 -9.73 -10.97 -7.96
N THR A 390 -9.08 -11.70 -7.05
CA THR A 390 -8.27 -11.07 -5.99
C THR A 390 -6.83 -10.74 -6.40
N VAL A 391 -6.31 -9.62 -5.87
CA VAL A 391 -4.88 -9.22 -6.01
C VAL A 391 -3.94 -10.23 -5.33
N MET A 392 -4.40 -10.91 -4.28
CA MET A 392 -3.70 -12.02 -3.62
C MET A 392 -3.27 -13.12 -4.59
N ASP A 393 -4.00 -13.28 -5.68
CA ASP A 393 -3.65 -14.26 -6.69
C ASP A 393 -2.31 -13.95 -7.38
N ALA A 394 -1.92 -12.68 -7.54
CA ALA A 394 -0.61 -12.28 -8.09
C ALA A 394 0.57 -12.83 -7.27
N TYR A 395 0.36 -13.03 -5.97
CA TYR A 395 1.34 -13.60 -5.03
C TYR A 395 1.19 -15.11 -4.83
N SER A 396 0.16 -15.71 -5.41
CA SER A 396 -0.11 -17.13 -5.25
C SER A 396 0.63 -17.93 -6.32
N LYS A 397 1.16 -19.09 -5.94
CA LYS A 397 1.78 -20.01 -6.91
C LYS A 397 0.70 -20.90 -7.52
N ILE A 398 0.44 -20.71 -8.81
CA ILE A 398 -0.41 -21.61 -9.58
C ILE A 398 0.46 -22.76 -10.10
N SER A 399 -0.01 -23.99 -9.91
CA SER A 399 0.67 -25.18 -10.40
C SER A 399 -0.33 -26.09 -11.10
N VAL A 400 0.02 -26.51 -12.31
CA VAL A 400 -0.77 -27.46 -13.11
C VAL A 400 -0.15 -28.85 -12.93
N GLY A 401 -0.82 -29.69 -12.17
CA GLY A 401 -0.44 -31.07 -11.92
C GLY A 401 -0.84 -32.01 -13.06
N PHE A 402 -0.51 -33.29 -12.91
CA PHE A 402 -0.93 -34.33 -13.86
C PHE A 402 -2.47 -34.42 -13.92
N GLY A 403 -3.00 -34.58 -15.13
CA GLY A 403 -4.44 -34.65 -15.38
C GLY A 403 -5.14 -33.29 -15.30
N ASN A 404 -4.46 -32.20 -15.71
CA ASN A 404 -5.01 -30.83 -15.75
C ASN A 404 -5.55 -30.33 -14.40
N ARG A 405 -5.09 -30.90 -13.29
CA ARG A 405 -5.45 -30.44 -11.94
C ARG A 405 -4.68 -29.16 -11.64
N VAL A 406 -5.39 -28.05 -11.55
CA VAL A 406 -4.82 -26.78 -11.13
C VAL A 406 -4.87 -26.70 -9.61
N SER A 407 -3.74 -26.40 -8.98
CA SER A 407 -3.66 -26.10 -7.55
C SER A 407 -2.97 -24.77 -7.34
N GLN A 408 -3.56 -23.95 -6.49
CA GLN A 408 -3.09 -22.61 -6.14
C GLN A 408 -2.62 -22.64 -4.69
N ARG A 409 -1.36 -22.30 -4.44
CA ARG A 409 -0.82 -22.18 -3.09
C ARG A 409 -0.74 -20.71 -2.72
N ARG A 410 -1.39 -20.35 -1.60
CA ARG A 410 -1.32 -19.01 -1.01
C ARG A 410 0.13 -18.67 -0.65
N PRO A 411 0.52 -17.39 -0.71
CA PRO A 411 1.83 -16.96 -0.23
C PRO A 411 1.95 -17.19 1.29
N ASN A 412 3.11 -17.68 1.73
CA ASN A 412 3.45 -17.77 3.16
C ASN A 412 4.09 -16.48 3.69
N ASN A 413 4.19 -15.43 2.87
CA ASN A 413 4.87 -14.21 3.26
C ASN A 413 3.88 -13.23 3.93
N VAL A 414 4.04 -13.03 5.24
CA VAL A 414 3.24 -12.11 6.06
C VAL A 414 3.26 -10.68 5.51
N HIS A 415 4.36 -10.26 4.85
CA HIS A 415 4.49 -8.91 4.30
C HIS A 415 3.62 -8.65 3.07
N VAL A 416 3.10 -9.69 2.41
CA VAL A 416 2.13 -9.50 1.32
C VAL A 416 0.86 -8.82 1.84
N GLY A 417 0.42 -9.15 3.06
CA GLY A 417 -0.72 -8.48 3.70
C GLY A 417 -0.49 -6.99 3.91
N ASN A 418 0.76 -6.58 4.19
CA ASN A 418 1.11 -5.18 4.37
C ASN A 418 1.03 -4.39 3.06
N ILE A 419 1.49 -4.96 1.93
CA ILE A 419 1.39 -4.31 0.61
C ILE A 419 -0.07 -4.13 0.19
N LEU A 420 -0.88 -5.16 0.44
CA LEU A 420 -2.27 -5.14 0.01
C LEU A 420 -3.12 -4.21 0.86
N GLY A 421 -2.61 -3.77 2.01
CA GLY A 421 -3.38 -3.05 3.01
C GLY A 421 -4.42 -3.95 3.67
N THR A 422 -4.67 -3.74 4.95
CA THR A 422 -5.89 -4.23 5.60
C THR A 422 -7.07 -3.34 5.17
N GLU A 423 -7.34 -3.24 3.88
CA GLU A 423 -8.49 -2.48 3.37
C GLU A 423 -9.77 -3.26 3.71
N GLN A 424 -10.35 -3.05 4.90
CA GLN A 424 -11.78 -3.34 5.02
C GLN A 424 -12.49 -2.47 3.97
N PRO A 425 -13.26 -3.06 3.04
CA PRO A 425 -13.85 -2.29 1.97
C PRO A 425 -14.88 -1.34 2.56
N ASN A 426 -14.59 -0.04 2.48
CA ASN A 426 -15.64 0.94 2.36
C ASN A 426 -16.38 0.63 1.06
N PHE A 427 -17.69 0.42 1.17
CA PHE A 427 -18.61 0.17 0.06
C PHE A 427 -18.57 1.36 -0.92
N VAL A 428 -17.60 1.37 -1.84
CA VAL A 428 -17.66 2.24 -3.00
C VAL A 428 -18.71 1.63 -3.93
N ASN A 429 -19.79 2.37 -4.15
CA ASN A 429 -20.88 2.03 -5.07
C ASN A 429 -20.34 1.77 -6.48
N ALA A 430 -19.98 0.52 -6.78
CA ALA A 430 -19.56 0.05 -8.11
C ALA A 430 -20.76 -0.21 -9.04
N ALA A 431 -21.81 0.61 -8.95
CA ALA A 431 -22.98 0.52 -9.82
C ALA A 431 -22.69 0.95 -11.27
N SER A 432 -21.51 1.53 -11.56
CA SER A 432 -21.13 1.95 -12.92
C SER A 432 -20.34 0.92 -13.73
N MET A 433 -19.83 -0.16 -13.14
CA MET A 433 -19.13 -1.22 -13.87
C MET A 433 -19.38 -2.62 -13.30
N GLY A 434 -20.61 -3.14 -13.34
CA GLY A 434 -20.92 -4.59 -13.37
C GLY A 434 -20.21 -5.59 -12.43
N CYS A 435 -19.48 -5.15 -11.41
CA CYS A 435 -18.66 -5.97 -10.52
C CYS A 435 -19.46 -6.24 -9.26
N ALA A 436 -19.97 -7.48 -9.16
CA ALA A 436 -20.64 -7.94 -7.95
C ALA A 436 -19.59 -8.29 -6.88
N ILE A 437 -19.46 -7.44 -5.86
CA ILE A 437 -18.72 -7.77 -4.63
C ILE A 437 -19.61 -8.70 -3.82
N GLY A 438 -19.45 -10.02 -4.01
CA GLY A 438 -20.18 -11.06 -3.30
C GLY A 438 -19.31 -11.73 -2.25
N LEU A 439 -19.76 -11.71 -0.99
CA LEU A 439 -19.22 -12.58 0.07
C LEU A 439 -19.67 -14.02 -0.21
N CYS A 440 -18.86 -14.81 -0.91
CA CYS A 440 -19.06 -16.26 -0.97
C CYS A 440 -18.32 -16.92 0.20
N MET A 441 -19.03 -17.16 1.31
CA MET A 441 -18.53 -18.05 2.36
C MET A 441 -18.59 -19.48 1.83
N SER A 442 -17.43 -20.04 1.44
CA SER A 442 -17.31 -21.47 1.17
C SER A 442 -17.31 -22.21 2.50
N SER A 443 -18.44 -22.83 2.83
CA SER A 443 -18.79 -23.35 4.14
C SER A 443 -18.19 -24.72 4.49
N ASN A 444 -16.98 -25.09 4.05
CA ASN A 444 -16.52 -26.49 4.15
C ASN A 444 -15.07 -26.77 4.60
N ASP A 445 -14.30 -25.80 5.11
CA ASP A 445 -13.02 -26.12 5.75
C ASP A 445 -13.06 -25.76 7.25
N GLU A 446 -13.41 -26.74 8.07
CA GLU A 446 -13.22 -26.70 9.51
C GLU A 446 -11.71 -26.71 9.82
N LYS A 447 -11.26 -25.72 10.61
CA LYS A 447 -9.92 -25.57 11.21
C LYS A 447 -8.84 -24.96 10.30
N ASN A 448 -8.89 -23.65 10.07
CA ASN A 448 -7.76 -22.75 10.38
C ASN A 448 -8.04 -21.30 9.97
N SER A 449 -7.78 -20.39 10.91
CA SER A 449 -7.50 -18.95 10.74
C SER A 449 -8.45 -18.14 9.85
N ASP A 450 -9.42 -17.47 10.49
CA ASP A 450 -10.15 -16.34 9.92
C ASP A 450 -9.21 -15.12 9.79
N VAL A 451 -8.51 -15.03 8.66
CA VAL A 451 -7.90 -13.79 8.19
C VAL A 451 -8.94 -13.09 7.34
N ASN A 452 -9.36 -11.89 7.75
CA ASN A 452 -10.23 -11.00 6.97
C ASN A 452 -9.49 -10.55 5.70
N ASP A 453 -9.54 -11.37 4.66
CA ASP A 453 -9.00 -11.07 3.34
C ASP A 453 -9.91 -10.05 2.62
N VAL A 454 -9.30 -9.07 1.96
CA VAL A 454 -9.97 -8.09 1.11
C VAL A 454 -10.36 -8.75 -0.21
N TYR A 455 -11.66 -8.82 -0.50
CA TYR A 455 -12.19 -9.42 -1.73
C TYR A 455 -12.58 -8.35 -2.74
N VAL A 456 -11.69 -8.05 -3.68
CA VAL A 456 -12.13 -7.51 -4.98
C VAL A 456 -12.55 -8.72 -5.81
N ALA A 457 -13.80 -9.15 -5.69
CA ALA A 457 -14.33 -10.21 -6.54
C ALA A 457 -14.71 -9.61 -7.90
N ILE A 458 -13.83 -9.75 -8.88
CA ILE A 458 -14.24 -9.66 -10.28
C ILE A 458 -14.91 -11.00 -10.60
N PRO A 459 -16.19 -11.02 -10.99
CA PRO A 459 -16.93 -12.28 -11.14
C PRO A 459 -16.23 -13.22 -12.11
N GLY A 460 -15.74 -14.35 -11.57
CA GLY A 460 -15.40 -15.60 -12.26
C GLY A 460 -14.78 -15.48 -13.65
N GLN A 461 -13.81 -14.58 -13.86
CA GLN A 461 -13.23 -14.41 -15.18
C GLN A 461 -12.53 -15.71 -15.60
N SER A 462 -12.95 -16.24 -16.75
CA SER A 462 -12.24 -17.32 -17.42
C SER A 462 -10.84 -16.86 -17.77
N ARG A 463 -9.86 -17.68 -17.39
CA ARG A 463 -8.46 -17.51 -17.71
C ARG A 463 -7.93 -18.75 -18.40
N VAL A 464 -6.88 -18.53 -19.17
CA VAL A 464 -6.19 -19.59 -19.89
C VAL A 464 -4.79 -19.75 -19.31
N LEU A 465 -4.53 -20.88 -18.67
CA LEU A 465 -3.23 -21.23 -18.11
C LEU A 465 -2.43 -22.08 -19.10
N ILE A 466 -1.11 -21.94 -19.08
CA ILE A 466 -0.22 -22.84 -19.81
C ILE A 466 -0.04 -24.13 -19.02
N SER A 467 -0.47 -25.27 -19.56
CA SER A 467 -0.23 -26.60 -18.97
C SER A 467 1.02 -27.27 -19.52
N HIS A 468 1.34 -27.04 -20.79
CA HIS A 468 2.56 -27.51 -21.43
C HIS A 468 3.19 -26.37 -22.24
N THR A 469 4.46 -26.06 -21.98
CA THR A 469 5.15 -24.86 -22.51
C THR A 469 5.87 -25.08 -23.84
N GLY A 470 6.10 -26.33 -24.26
CA GLY A 470 6.76 -26.60 -25.53
C GLY A 470 8.06 -25.83 -25.75
N ARG A 471 8.22 -25.24 -26.94
CA ARG A 471 9.39 -24.41 -27.31
C ARG A 471 9.44 -23.07 -26.61
N ILE A 472 8.31 -22.46 -26.29
CA ILE A 472 8.27 -21.15 -25.61
C ILE A 472 8.78 -21.25 -24.17
N GLY A 473 8.86 -22.45 -23.59
CA GLY A 473 9.55 -22.70 -22.33
C GLY A 473 11.02 -22.28 -22.36
N LYS A 474 11.67 -22.30 -23.54
CA LYS A 474 13.03 -21.78 -23.71
C LYS A 474 13.10 -20.24 -23.64
N GLN A 475 11.99 -19.55 -23.74
CA GLN A 475 11.94 -18.09 -23.74
C GLN A 475 11.53 -17.48 -22.40
N GLY A 476 11.12 -18.30 -21.41
CA GLY A 476 10.65 -17.74 -20.15
C GLY A 476 9.35 -18.35 -19.62
N ALA A 477 8.59 -19.00 -20.49
CA ALA A 477 7.26 -19.51 -20.14
C ALA A 477 7.36 -20.70 -19.19
N VAL A 478 6.54 -20.69 -18.13
CA VAL A 478 6.45 -21.73 -17.13
C VAL A 478 5.03 -22.27 -17.07
N ARG A 479 4.87 -23.54 -16.69
CA ARG A 479 3.54 -24.12 -16.45
C ARG A 479 2.84 -23.37 -15.32
N GLY A 480 1.58 -23.01 -15.54
CA GLY A 480 0.78 -22.18 -14.63
C GLY A 480 0.90 -20.68 -14.89
N ASP A 481 1.72 -20.23 -15.84
CA ASP A 481 1.65 -18.85 -16.34
C ASP A 481 0.27 -18.63 -17.02
N VAL A 482 -0.28 -17.43 -16.81
CA VAL A 482 -1.58 -17.01 -17.34
C VAL A 482 -1.36 -16.33 -18.69
N LEU A 483 -1.99 -16.79 -19.76
CA LEU A 483 -1.98 -16.07 -21.03
C LEU A 483 -2.93 -14.87 -20.93
N SER A 484 -2.40 -13.66 -21.09
CA SER A 484 -3.15 -12.41 -20.88
C SER A 484 -3.40 -11.65 -22.19
N HIS A 485 -2.41 -11.60 -23.09
CA HIS A 485 -2.53 -10.91 -24.37
C HIS A 485 -1.94 -11.73 -25.54
N ILE A 486 -2.47 -11.49 -26.74
CA ILE A 486 -1.98 -12.04 -28.01
C ILE A 486 -1.81 -10.87 -29.00
N ASP A 487 -0.58 -10.63 -29.46
CA ASP A 487 -0.19 -9.48 -30.27
C ASP A 487 -0.71 -8.16 -29.67
N GLY A 488 -0.49 -7.95 -28.37
CA GLY A 488 -0.96 -6.78 -27.62
C GLY A 488 -2.47 -6.75 -27.33
N ASN A 489 -3.28 -7.65 -27.89
CA ASN A 489 -4.72 -7.68 -27.65
C ASN A 489 -5.07 -8.51 -26.42
N ALA A 490 -5.80 -7.93 -25.47
CA ALA A 490 -6.25 -8.63 -24.28
C ALA A 490 -7.20 -9.79 -24.61
N ILE A 491 -7.01 -10.91 -23.92
CA ILE A 491 -7.85 -12.11 -24.04
C ILE A 491 -8.65 -12.42 -22.77
N ALA A 492 -8.78 -11.45 -21.86
CA ALA A 492 -9.52 -11.60 -20.61
C ALA A 492 -10.95 -12.12 -20.87
N GLY A 493 -11.37 -13.12 -20.10
CA GLY A 493 -12.70 -13.73 -20.21
C GLY A 493 -12.86 -14.78 -21.31
N ARG A 494 -11.82 -15.05 -22.12
CA ARG A 494 -11.86 -16.12 -23.12
C ARG A 494 -11.52 -17.48 -22.52
N ASN A 495 -12.13 -18.52 -23.09
CA ASN A 495 -11.78 -19.91 -22.77
C ASN A 495 -10.67 -20.45 -23.70
N VAL A 496 -10.14 -21.63 -23.38
CA VAL A 496 -9.09 -22.32 -24.15
C VAL A 496 -9.50 -22.51 -25.61
N SER A 497 -10.75 -22.88 -25.87
CA SER A 497 -11.22 -23.17 -27.24
C SER A 497 -11.18 -21.92 -28.12
N GLU A 498 -11.60 -20.77 -27.58
CA GLU A 498 -11.55 -19.47 -28.26
C GLU A 498 -10.11 -19.00 -28.50
N VAL A 499 -9.22 -19.20 -27.54
CA VAL A 499 -7.79 -18.89 -27.68
C VAL A 499 -7.14 -19.75 -28.76
N LEU A 500 -7.41 -21.06 -28.77
CA LEU A 500 -6.90 -21.96 -29.81
C LEU A 500 -7.43 -21.56 -31.20
N ASN A 501 -8.71 -21.22 -31.31
CA ASN A 501 -9.30 -20.74 -32.57
C ASN A 501 -8.63 -19.44 -33.05
N LEU A 502 -8.29 -18.52 -32.14
CA LEU A 502 -7.55 -17.30 -32.48
C LEU A 502 -6.15 -17.63 -33.03
N LEU A 503 -5.42 -18.53 -32.36
CA LEU A 503 -4.08 -18.95 -32.76
C LEU A 503 -4.10 -19.68 -34.12
N HIS A 504 -5.09 -20.55 -34.36
CA HIS A 504 -5.28 -21.21 -35.65
C HIS A 504 -5.61 -20.21 -36.77
N THR A 505 -6.47 -19.23 -36.49
CA THR A 505 -6.82 -18.18 -37.46
C THR A 505 -5.57 -17.38 -37.86
N LYS A 506 -4.77 -16.98 -36.88
CA LYS A 506 -3.51 -16.27 -37.11
C LYS A 506 -2.47 -17.13 -37.84
N HIS A 507 -2.41 -18.43 -37.54
CA HIS A 507 -1.57 -19.40 -38.25
C HIS A 507 -1.92 -19.45 -39.73
N SER A 508 -3.21 -19.51 -40.07
CA SER A 508 -3.66 -19.52 -41.47
C SER A 508 -3.42 -18.20 -42.21
N GLN A 509 -3.42 -17.07 -41.50
CA GLN A 509 -3.31 -15.75 -42.11
C GLN A 509 -1.86 -15.28 -42.33
N ALA A 510 -0.95 -15.57 -41.38
CA ALA A 510 0.32 -14.86 -41.32
C ALA A 510 1.58 -15.72 -41.54
N GLY A 511 1.52 -17.06 -41.48
CA GLY A 511 2.71 -17.92 -41.64
C GLY A 511 3.92 -17.49 -40.78
N GLY A 512 3.67 -16.79 -39.68
CA GLY A 512 4.65 -15.95 -39.00
C GLY A 512 4.68 -16.16 -37.49
N CYS A 513 5.39 -15.28 -36.80
CA CYS A 513 5.51 -15.30 -35.35
C CYS A 513 4.40 -14.47 -34.70
N ILE A 514 3.84 -14.96 -33.60
CA ILE A 514 2.90 -14.23 -32.72
C ILE A 514 3.61 -13.87 -31.43
N MET A 515 3.29 -12.71 -30.87
CA MET A 515 3.72 -12.35 -29.52
C MET A 515 2.65 -12.78 -28.51
N LEU A 516 3.05 -13.56 -27.51
CA LEU A 516 2.20 -13.94 -26.38
C LEU A 516 2.68 -13.19 -25.14
N THR A 517 1.79 -12.47 -24.48
CA THR A 517 2.09 -11.84 -23.19
C THR A 517 1.44 -12.66 -22.07
N LEU A 518 2.28 -13.08 -21.14
CA LEU A 518 1.94 -13.88 -19.98
C LEU A 518 1.92 -13.00 -18.73
N ASN A 519 1.02 -13.31 -17.79
CA ASN A 519 0.95 -12.72 -16.46
C ASN A 519 0.79 -11.17 -16.48
N ALA A 520 0.16 -10.61 -17.50
CA ALA A 520 -0.15 -9.19 -17.61
C ALA A 520 -1.65 -8.99 -17.31
N GLU A 521 -2.08 -9.43 -16.14
CA GLU A 521 -3.48 -9.38 -15.68
C GLU A 521 -3.67 -8.30 -14.62
N LEU A 522 -4.93 -7.91 -14.40
CA LEU A 522 -5.26 -6.83 -13.48
C LEU A 522 -4.79 -7.10 -12.04
N SER A 523 -4.82 -8.34 -11.56
CA SER A 523 -4.26 -8.68 -10.24
C SER A 523 -2.78 -8.35 -10.13
N ILE A 524 -2.01 -8.56 -11.19
CA ILE A 524 -0.56 -8.32 -11.18
C ILE A 524 -0.29 -6.82 -11.34
N ALA A 525 -1.05 -6.13 -12.20
CA ALA A 525 -0.95 -4.68 -12.37
C ALA A 525 -1.23 -3.96 -11.05
N GLU A 526 -2.30 -4.35 -10.36
CA GLU A 526 -2.68 -3.76 -9.08
C GLU A 526 -1.67 -4.13 -7.97
N ALA A 527 -1.14 -5.35 -7.95
CA ALA A 527 -0.09 -5.74 -7.01
C ALA A 527 1.19 -4.92 -7.18
N LEU A 528 1.61 -4.68 -8.43
CA LEU A 528 2.78 -3.86 -8.73
C LEU A 528 2.55 -2.38 -8.39
N LYS A 529 1.36 -1.85 -8.68
CA LYS A 529 0.96 -0.50 -8.28
C LYS A 529 0.99 -0.30 -6.77
N ARG A 530 0.32 -1.18 -6.01
CA ARG A 530 0.30 -1.14 -4.53
C ARG A 530 1.70 -1.25 -3.95
N ARG A 531 2.54 -2.11 -4.53
CA ARG A 531 3.94 -2.23 -4.14
C ARG A 531 4.71 -0.93 -4.39
N ALA A 532 4.52 -0.28 -5.54
CA ALA A 532 5.16 1.00 -5.84
C ALA A 532 4.73 2.10 -4.87
N MET A 533 3.43 2.17 -4.55
CA MET A 533 2.91 3.10 -3.54
C MET A 533 3.54 2.85 -2.16
N ALA A 534 3.60 1.59 -1.72
CA ALA A 534 4.18 1.24 -0.44
C ALA A 534 5.70 1.52 -0.37
N ILE A 535 6.41 1.47 -1.50
CA ILE A 535 7.81 1.90 -1.60
C ILE A 535 7.89 3.43 -1.48
N ALA A 536 7.02 4.17 -2.17
CA ALA A 536 7.00 5.62 -2.14
C ALA A 536 6.66 6.19 -0.74
N GLU A 537 5.89 5.48 0.07
CA GLU A 537 5.57 5.90 1.46
C GLU A 537 6.76 5.79 2.42
N ILE A 538 7.76 4.94 2.14
CA ILE A 538 8.91 4.72 3.05
C ILE A 538 10.11 5.60 2.71
N MET A 539 10.25 6.01 1.44
CA MET A 539 11.42 6.72 0.93
C MET A 539 11.22 8.22 0.89
#